data_AF-A9FJK3-F1
#
_entry.id   AF-A9FJK3-F1
#
_cell.length_a   1.000
_cell.length_b   1.000
_cell.length_c   1.000
_cell.angle_alpha   90.00
_cell.angle_beta   90.00
_cell.angle_gamma   90.00
#
_symmetry.space_group_name_H-M   'P 1'
#
loop_
_entity.id
_entity.type
_entity.pdbx_description
1 polymer ?
#
loop_
_entity_poly.entity_id
_entity_poly.type
_entity_poly.pdbx_seq_one_letter_code
_entity_poly.pdbx_strand_id
1 'polypeptide(L)'
;MSARAEPASAALLGVGRAAYIVGPLYDWAFFLLPPLVALAAGALIAGTPFADATFRLHGEKVTWAGLFIGTLIHGHLAAVLLRSHGNADVFRRHRLRFLVAPVALFAAMMLSMWAVACVSVLVVFWDVYHSALQTFGLGRIYDARAGNAPALGRRLDLWLNLVLYAGPILGGATMLLHFQSFDAFEGVGPAFFTAVPALMTSSHRVISWAVIAAGTSYLVYYALAYRAICRRGYRVSFPKVWLLVSTGLCSIYTWGFNPWGQAFFIMNLFHAVQYLALVWWSEGGRLRRRLRLDALRAGTPIAVALFLGGVLVYGVWAELAPADDRALWSITQTVALMHFWYDGFIWSVTRKQV
;
A
#
# COMPACT_ATOMS: atom_id res chain seq x y z
N MET A 1 -2.07 -58.04 30.63
CA MET A 1 -3.02 -57.37 29.72
C MET A 1 -2.64 -55.88 29.72
N SER A 2 -1.62 -55.43 29.00
CA SER A 2 -1.54 -55.14 27.55
C SER A 2 -2.68 -54.29 26.98
N ALA A 3 -2.27 -53.16 26.38
CA ALA A 3 -2.94 -52.33 25.38
C ALA A 3 -3.86 -51.20 25.95
N ARG A 4 -3.81 -49.93 25.51
CA ARG A 4 -3.23 -49.32 24.30
C ARG A 4 -2.75 -47.89 24.60
N ALA A 5 -1.59 -47.54 24.04
CA ALA A 5 -1.22 -46.16 23.77
C ALA A 5 -2.21 -45.58 22.74
N GLU A 6 -2.84 -44.45 23.07
CA GLU A 6 -3.58 -43.67 22.09
C GLU A 6 -2.58 -42.98 21.14
N PRO A 7 -2.83 -42.98 19.82
CA PRO A 7 -1.92 -42.40 18.86
C PRO A 7 -1.96 -40.88 18.97
N ALA A 8 -0.81 -40.29 19.28
CA ALA A 8 -0.51 -38.90 18.97
C ALA A 8 -0.55 -38.68 17.45
N SER A 9 -1.72 -38.46 16.87
CA SER A 9 -1.85 -38.11 15.46
C SER A 9 -3.19 -37.45 15.15
N ALA A 10 -3.23 -36.12 15.30
CA ALA A 10 -4.21 -35.23 14.65
C ALA A 10 -3.86 -33.73 14.80
N ALA A 11 -3.00 -33.35 15.76
CA ALA A 11 -2.73 -31.94 16.05
C ALA A 11 -1.73 -31.24 15.10
N LEU A 12 -1.02 -31.97 14.23
CA LEU A 12 0.02 -31.40 13.36
C LEU A 12 -0.47 -30.95 11.98
N LEU A 13 -1.70 -31.28 11.58
CA LEU A 13 -2.26 -30.90 10.27
C LEU A 13 -3.20 -29.68 10.32
N GLY A 14 -3.51 -29.16 11.51
CA GLY A 14 -4.40 -27.99 11.69
C GLY A 14 -3.68 -26.64 11.78
N VAL A 15 -2.37 -26.63 12.03
CA VAL A 15 -1.60 -25.39 12.29
C VAL A 15 -1.37 -24.59 11.01
N GLY A 16 -1.32 -25.26 9.85
CA GLY A 16 -1.01 -24.67 8.56
C GLY A 16 -2.10 -23.77 7.96
N ARG A 17 -3.38 -23.92 8.32
CA ARG A 17 -4.45 -22.97 7.91
C ARG A 17 -4.67 -21.87 8.93
N ALA A 18 -4.40 -22.14 10.21
CA ALA A 18 -4.64 -21.18 11.28
C ALA A 18 -3.71 -19.95 11.21
N ALA A 19 -2.49 -20.10 10.67
CA ALA A 19 -1.49 -19.02 10.64
C ALA A 19 -1.64 -18.02 9.48
N TYR A 20 -2.34 -18.38 8.39
CA TYR A 20 -2.44 -17.55 7.18
C TYR A 20 -3.78 -16.79 7.12
N ILE A 21 -3.83 -15.70 6.36
CA ILE A 21 -5.02 -14.86 6.20
C ILE A 21 -6.10 -15.62 5.42
N VAL A 22 -5.73 -16.13 4.24
CA VAL A 22 -6.61 -16.87 3.32
C VAL A 22 -6.20 -18.33 3.28
N GLY A 23 -4.92 -18.57 3.05
CA GLY A 23 -4.32 -19.90 2.96
C GLY A 23 -2.89 -19.81 2.44
N PRO A 24 -2.05 -20.85 2.67
CA PRO A 24 -0.62 -20.75 2.42
C PRO A 24 -0.26 -20.28 1.00
N LEU A 25 -0.82 -20.91 -0.03
CA LEU A 25 -0.51 -20.57 -1.42
C LEU A 25 -0.91 -19.14 -1.80
N TYR A 26 -2.10 -18.72 -1.36
CA TYR A 26 -2.62 -17.39 -1.66
C TYR A 26 -1.79 -16.30 -0.97
N ASP A 27 -1.54 -16.48 0.32
CA ASP A 27 -0.75 -15.54 1.12
C ASP A 27 0.69 -15.45 0.60
N TRP A 28 1.32 -16.56 0.22
CA TRP A 28 2.65 -16.51 -0.38
C TRP A 28 2.65 -15.78 -1.72
N ALA A 29 1.72 -16.12 -2.61
CA ALA A 29 1.64 -15.49 -3.93
C ALA A 29 1.35 -13.98 -3.87
N PHE A 30 0.47 -13.55 -2.96
CA PHE A 30 -0.10 -12.20 -3.00
C PHE A 30 0.23 -11.31 -1.80
N PHE A 31 0.74 -11.84 -0.69
CA PHE A 31 1.08 -11.04 0.49
C PHE A 31 2.56 -11.13 0.87
N LEU A 32 3.19 -12.31 0.82
CA LEU A 32 4.53 -12.52 1.37
C LEU A 32 5.68 -12.46 0.35
N LEU A 33 5.52 -13.03 -0.86
CA LEU A 33 6.51 -12.91 -1.95
C LEU A 33 6.49 -11.61 -2.75
N PRO A 34 5.40 -10.82 -2.83
CA PRO A 34 5.37 -9.64 -3.68
C PRO A 34 6.57 -8.69 -3.53
N PRO A 35 7.10 -8.37 -2.33
CA PRO A 35 8.29 -7.53 -2.22
C PRO A 35 9.52 -8.07 -2.97
N LEU A 36 9.72 -9.40 -2.96
CA LEU A 36 10.83 -10.06 -3.66
C LEU A 36 10.57 -10.18 -5.16
N VAL A 37 9.33 -10.49 -5.55
CA VAL A 37 8.93 -10.60 -6.95
C VAL A 37 9.02 -9.23 -7.64
N ALA A 38 8.57 -8.16 -6.97
CA ALA A 38 8.68 -6.82 -7.49
C ALA A 38 10.15 -6.38 -7.61
N LEU A 39 10.99 -6.72 -6.62
CA LEU A 39 12.43 -6.45 -6.67
C LEU A 39 13.08 -7.16 -7.87
N ALA A 40 12.78 -8.44 -8.08
CA ALA A 40 13.27 -9.19 -9.23
C ALA A 40 12.75 -8.61 -10.56
N ALA A 41 11.48 -8.22 -10.62
CA ALA A 41 10.91 -7.58 -11.81
C ALA A 41 11.62 -6.26 -12.13
N GLY A 42 11.86 -5.41 -11.11
CA GLY A 42 12.62 -4.17 -11.25
C GLY A 42 14.05 -4.41 -11.75
N ALA A 43 14.73 -5.45 -11.24
CA ALA A 43 16.05 -5.84 -11.71
C ALA A 43 16.04 -6.31 -13.18
N LEU A 44 15.03 -7.07 -13.56
CA LEU A 44 14.90 -7.64 -14.91
C LEU A 44 14.61 -6.58 -15.98
N ILE A 45 13.83 -5.54 -15.63
CA ILE A 45 13.52 -4.46 -16.57
C ILE A 45 14.61 -3.37 -16.61
N ALA A 46 15.49 -3.31 -15.61
CA ALA A 46 16.55 -2.30 -15.53
C ALA A 46 17.48 -2.38 -16.76
N GLY A 47 17.77 -1.25 -17.38
CA GLY A 47 18.63 -1.20 -18.57
C GLY A 47 17.97 -1.71 -19.86
N THR A 48 16.67 -2.04 -19.82
CA THR A 48 15.92 -2.49 -21.00
C THR A 48 15.17 -1.32 -21.65
N PRO A 49 14.83 -1.40 -22.95
CA PRO A 49 13.99 -0.39 -23.60
C PRO A 49 12.62 -0.20 -22.93
N PHE A 50 12.11 -1.21 -22.21
CA PHE A 50 10.87 -1.07 -21.48
C PHE A 50 10.99 -0.03 -20.34
N ALA A 51 12.13 -0.01 -19.65
CA ALA A 51 12.40 0.95 -18.57
C ALA A 51 12.95 2.29 -19.08
N ASP A 52 13.79 2.27 -20.12
CA ASP A 52 14.62 3.42 -20.48
C ASP A 52 14.14 4.16 -21.74
N ALA A 53 13.46 3.48 -22.66
CA ALA A 53 12.98 4.14 -23.87
C ALA A 53 11.86 5.11 -23.51
N THR A 54 12.09 6.38 -23.85
CA THR A 54 11.11 7.44 -23.61
C THR A 54 10.32 7.74 -24.88
N PHE A 55 9.04 7.99 -24.72
CA PHE A 55 8.17 8.55 -25.75
C PHE A 55 7.40 9.74 -25.19
N ARG A 56 6.75 10.52 -26.06
CA ARG A 56 5.94 11.67 -25.64
C ARG A 56 4.48 11.28 -25.52
N LEU A 57 3.92 11.53 -24.34
CA LEU A 57 2.49 11.43 -24.06
C LEU A 57 2.03 12.78 -23.51
N HIS A 58 1.10 13.46 -24.18
CA HIS A 58 0.66 14.82 -23.82
C HIS A 58 1.80 15.84 -23.62
N GLY A 59 2.89 15.71 -24.37
CA GLY A 59 4.07 16.58 -24.27
C GLY A 59 5.10 16.17 -23.22
N GLU A 60 4.73 15.28 -22.29
CA GLU A 60 5.59 14.76 -21.24
C GLU A 60 6.40 13.55 -21.69
N LYS A 61 7.61 13.40 -21.14
CA LYS A 61 8.46 12.22 -21.38
C LYS A 61 8.04 11.09 -20.44
N VAL A 62 7.56 10.00 -21.02
CA VAL A 62 7.12 8.80 -20.29
C VAL A 62 7.86 7.56 -20.78
N THR A 63 7.94 6.53 -19.95
CA THR A 63 8.50 5.21 -20.29
C THR A 63 7.41 4.15 -20.25
N TRP A 64 7.62 3.00 -20.90
CA TRP A 64 6.65 1.90 -20.84
C TRP A 64 6.50 1.33 -19.43
N ALA A 65 7.60 1.24 -18.68
CA ALA A 65 7.58 0.87 -17.27
C ALA A 65 6.77 1.87 -16.44
N GLY A 66 6.93 3.17 -16.70
CA GLY A 66 6.16 4.26 -16.08
C GLY A 66 4.66 4.11 -16.36
N LEU A 67 4.27 3.97 -17.64
CA LEU A 67 2.89 3.80 -18.05
C LEU A 67 2.25 2.56 -17.41
N PHE A 68 2.98 1.44 -17.37
CA PHE A 68 2.53 0.19 -16.75
C PHE A 68 2.30 0.35 -15.25
N ILE A 69 3.28 0.90 -14.53
CA ILE A 69 3.14 1.06 -13.08
C ILE A 69 2.09 2.12 -12.75
N GLY A 70 2.03 3.23 -13.49
CA GLY A 70 1.02 4.27 -13.33
C GLY A 70 -0.39 3.73 -13.52
N THR A 71 -0.60 2.89 -14.54
CA THR A 71 -1.86 2.16 -14.73
C THR A 71 -2.21 1.28 -13.53
N LEU A 72 -1.26 0.52 -12.99
CA LEU A 72 -1.48 -0.31 -11.80
C LEU A 72 -1.72 0.54 -10.54
N ILE A 73 -1.04 1.68 -10.43
CA ILE A 73 -1.20 2.63 -9.34
C ILE A 73 -2.63 3.14 -9.34
N HIS A 74 -3.07 3.78 -10.42
CA HIS A 74 -4.42 4.31 -10.51
C HIS A 74 -5.48 3.21 -10.39
N GLY A 75 -5.25 2.04 -10.99
CA GLY A 75 -6.18 0.92 -10.88
C GLY A 75 -6.38 0.45 -9.43
N HIS A 76 -5.31 0.20 -8.67
CA HIS A 76 -5.48 -0.26 -7.30
C HIS A 76 -6.14 0.80 -6.40
N LEU A 77 -5.87 2.09 -6.62
CA LEU A 77 -6.56 3.17 -5.89
C LEU A 77 -8.08 3.06 -6.07
N ALA A 78 -8.54 2.84 -7.31
CA ALA A 78 -9.97 2.69 -7.60
C ALA A 78 -10.60 1.40 -7.02
N ALA A 79 -9.81 0.36 -6.71
CA ALA A 79 -10.34 -0.89 -6.17
C ALA A 79 -11.06 -0.69 -4.81
N VAL A 80 -10.75 0.38 -4.07
CA VAL A 80 -11.46 0.78 -2.84
C VAL A 80 -12.96 1.04 -3.07
N LEU A 81 -13.37 1.39 -4.30
CA LEU A 81 -14.76 1.65 -4.65
C LEU A 81 -15.60 0.37 -4.57
N LEU A 82 -15.00 -0.79 -4.86
CA LEU A 82 -15.66 -2.08 -4.66
C LEU A 82 -15.98 -2.31 -3.18
N ARG A 83 -15.09 -1.89 -2.28
CA ARG A 83 -15.27 -2.05 -0.83
C ARG A 83 -16.23 -1.01 -0.23
N SER A 84 -16.14 0.25 -0.67
CA SER A 84 -16.93 1.36 -0.12
C SER A 84 -18.34 1.44 -0.73
N HIS A 85 -18.47 1.31 -2.06
CA HIS A 85 -19.72 1.44 -2.81
C HIS A 85 -20.28 0.08 -3.25
N GLY A 86 -19.39 -0.87 -3.55
CA GLY A 86 -19.76 -2.25 -3.86
C GLY A 86 -20.20 -3.09 -2.66
N ASN A 87 -20.10 -2.57 -1.43
CA ASN A 87 -20.62 -3.20 -0.22
C ASN A 87 -21.81 -2.41 0.33
N ALA A 88 -23.03 -2.93 0.18
CA ALA A 88 -24.25 -2.19 0.53
C ALA A 88 -24.36 -1.91 2.03
N ASP A 89 -23.80 -2.76 2.88
CA ASP A 89 -23.84 -2.57 4.34
C ASP A 89 -22.94 -1.41 4.76
N VAL A 90 -21.75 -1.34 4.17
CA VAL A 90 -20.78 -0.25 4.40
C VAL A 90 -21.30 1.05 3.78
N PHE A 91 -21.81 0.99 2.55
CA PHE A 91 -22.34 2.16 1.84
C PHE A 91 -23.53 2.79 2.57
N ARG A 92 -24.54 2.00 2.97
CA ARG A 92 -25.71 2.55 3.68
C ARG A 92 -25.32 3.21 5.00
N ARG A 93 -24.35 2.64 5.72
CA ARG A 93 -23.90 3.16 7.01
C ARG A 93 -23.13 4.48 6.89
N HIS A 94 -22.44 4.72 5.77
CA HIS A 94 -21.53 5.85 5.60
C HIS A 94 -21.84 6.70 4.35
N ARG A 95 -23.06 6.59 3.82
CA ARG A 95 -23.51 7.18 2.55
C ARG A 95 -23.15 8.65 2.39
N LEU A 96 -23.47 9.47 3.39
CA LEU A 96 -23.18 10.91 3.33
C LEU A 96 -21.70 11.18 3.15
N ARG A 97 -20.84 10.43 3.82
CA ARG A 97 -19.40 10.65 3.72
C ARG A 97 -18.84 10.20 2.38
N PHE A 98 -19.34 9.09 1.83
CA PHE A 98 -18.91 8.58 0.54
C PHE A 98 -19.41 9.41 -0.66
N LEU A 99 -20.48 10.19 -0.48
CA LEU A 99 -21.01 11.05 -1.53
C LEU A 99 -20.52 12.50 -1.40
N VAL A 100 -20.54 13.07 -0.19
CA VAL A 100 -20.23 14.48 0.03
C VAL A 100 -18.72 14.73 0.03
N ALA A 101 -17.91 13.86 0.64
CA ALA A 101 -16.47 14.12 0.77
C ALA A 101 -15.74 14.17 -0.59
N PRO A 102 -15.95 13.24 -1.54
CA PRO A 102 -15.31 13.33 -2.86
C PRO A 102 -15.74 14.60 -3.62
N VAL A 103 -17.05 14.93 -3.58
CA VAL A 103 -17.59 16.10 -4.29
C VAL A 103 -17.05 17.40 -3.70
N ALA A 104 -17.02 17.51 -2.37
CA ALA A 104 -16.48 18.68 -1.69
C ALA A 104 -14.98 18.85 -1.96
N LEU A 105 -14.21 17.76 -1.95
CA LEU A 105 -12.77 17.77 -2.24
C LEU A 105 -12.50 18.18 -3.70
N PHE A 106 -13.21 17.57 -4.65
CA PHE A 106 -13.12 17.94 -6.06
C PHE A 106 -13.50 19.41 -6.28
N ALA A 107 -14.62 19.85 -5.71
CA ALA A 107 -15.06 21.24 -5.79
C ALA A 107 -14.02 22.21 -5.19
N ALA A 108 -13.40 21.88 -4.06
CA ALA A 108 -12.32 22.69 -3.48
C ALA A 108 -11.14 22.84 -4.45
N MET A 109 -10.73 21.77 -5.12
CA MET A 109 -9.67 21.82 -6.14
C MET A 109 -10.08 22.54 -7.42
N MET A 110 -11.36 22.54 -7.80
CA MET A 110 -11.89 23.35 -8.90
C MET A 110 -11.97 24.84 -8.56
N LEU A 111 -12.20 25.18 -7.29
CA LEU A 111 -12.36 26.55 -6.83
C LEU A 111 -11.05 27.20 -6.40
N SER A 112 -10.01 26.41 -6.08
CA SER A 112 -8.76 26.94 -5.51
C SER A 112 -7.51 26.20 -6.01
N MET A 113 -6.56 26.93 -6.58
CA MET A 113 -5.23 26.38 -6.93
C MET A 113 -4.40 26.04 -5.69
N TRP A 114 -4.65 26.73 -4.57
CA TRP A 114 -4.08 26.34 -3.27
C TRP A 114 -4.54 24.96 -2.85
N ALA A 115 -5.82 24.63 -3.07
CA ALA A 115 -6.32 23.29 -2.79
C ALA A 115 -5.66 22.24 -3.69
N VAL A 116 -5.44 22.54 -4.98
CA VAL A 116 -4.70 21.66 -5.89
C VAL A 116 -3.28 21.42 -5.37
N ALA A 117 -2.52 22.47 -5.05
CA ALA A 117 -1.14 22.35 -4.56
C ALA A 117 -1.07 21.55 -3.25
N CYS A 118 -1.92 21.87 -2.27
CA CYS A 118 -1.98 21.15 -1.01
C CYS A 118 -2.32 19.67 -1.20
N VAL A 119 -3.28 19.35 -2.07
CA VAL A 119 -3.69 17.97 -2.35
C VAL A 119 -2.58 17.20 -3.07
N SER A 120 -1.93 17.80 -4.08
CA SER A 120 -0.82 17.16 -4.80
C SER A 120 0.32 16.75 -3.84
N VAL A 121 0.70 17.63 -2.92
CA VAL A 121 1.69 17.32 -1.88
C VAL A 121 1.16 16.26 -0.91
N LEU A 122 -0.06 16.44 -0.43
CA LEU A 122 -0.67 15.51 0.53
C LEU A 122 -0.75 14.09 -0.02
N VAL A 123 -1.08 13.91 -1.30
CA VAL A 123 -1.19 12.58 -1.93
C VAL A 123 0.14 11.85 -1.90
N VAL A 124 1.26 12.52 -2.20
CA VAL A 124 2.60 11.92 -2.15
C VAL A 124 2.94 11.41 -0.75
N PHE A 125 2.73 12.22 0.29
CA PHE A 125 3.06 11.81 1.67
C PHE A 125 2.06 10.82 2.25
N TRP A 126 0.77 10.94 1.90
CA TRP A 126 -0.25 10.01 2.35
C TRP A 126 -0.08 8.65 1.68
N ASP A 127 0.39 8.58 0.43
CA ASP A 127 0.70 7.31 -0.23
C ASP A 127 1.73 6.47 0.59
N VAL A 128 2.82 7.11 1.02
CA VAL A 128 3.84 6.48 1.87
C VAL A 128 3.26 6.05 3.22
N TYR A 129 2.48 6.93 3.86
CA TYR A 129 1.84 6.62 5.13
C TYR A 129 0.83 5.47 5.00
N HIS A 130 0.02 5.48 3.94
CA HIS A 130 -0.98 4.46 3.64
C HIS A 130 -0.32 3.11 3.37
N SER A 131 0.75 3.08 2.58
CA SER A 131 1.55 1.90 2.31
C SER A 131 2.10 1.26 3.60
N ALA A 132 2.61 2.08 4.52
CA ALA A 132 3.03 1.62 5.84
C ALA A 132 1.87 1.03 6.66
N LEU A 133 0.69 1.68 6.63
CA LEU A 133 -0.49 1.19 7.33
C LEU A 133 -1.05 -0.11 6.75
N GLN A 134 -0.93 -0.34 5.45
CA GLN A 134 -1.32 -1.61 4.81
C GLN A 134 -0.47 -2.76 5.33
N THR A 135 0.86 -2.63 5.28
CA THR A 135 1.79 -3.66 5.76
C THR A 135 1.62 -3.91 7.26
N PHE A 136 1.42 -2.83 8.04
CA PHE A 136 1.02 -2.91 9.44
C PHE A 136 -0.28 -3.71 9.61
N GLY A 137 -1.32 -3.41 8.82
CA GLY A 137 -2.62 -4.08 8.85
C GLY A 137 -2.48 -5.58 8.61
N LEU A 138 -1.81 -5.98 7.55
CA LEU A 138 -1.52 -7.39 7.22
C LEU A 138 -0.78 -8.09 8.37
N GLY A 139 0.28 -7.46 8.90
CA GLY A 139 1.02 -7.97 10.05
C GLY A 139 0.15 -8.20 11.29
N ARG A 140 -0.81 -7.31 11.57
CA ARG A 140 -1.75 -7.48 12.68
C ARG A 140 -2.75 -8.62 12.48
N ILE A 141 -3.15 -8.91 11.24
CA ILE A 141 -4.01 -10.06 10.94
C ILE A 141 -3.22 -11.35 11.19
N TYR A 142 -1.98 -11.43 10.74
CA TYR A 142 -1.09 -12.58 11.00
C TYR A 142 -0.84 -12.80 12.51
N ASP A 143 -0.75 -11.73 13.29
CA ASP A 143 -0.65 -11.82 14.74
C ASP A 143 -1.93 -12.35 15.39
N ALA A 144 -3.09 -11.86 14.97
CA ALA A 144 -4.37 -12.32 15.47
C ALA A 144 -4.59 -13.81 15.14
N ARG A 145 -4.19 -14.23 13.93
CA ARG A 145 -4.19 -15.63 13.48
C ARG A 145 -3.26 -16.53 14.31
N ALA A 146 -2.14 -16.00 14.79
CA ALA A 146 -1.26 -16.70 15.73
C ALA A 146 -1.82 -16.78 17.17
N GLY A 147 -2.99 -16.19 17.43
CA GLY A 147 -3.66 -16.20 18.74
C GLY A 147 -3.23 -15.08 19.67
N ASN A 148 -2.54 -14.04 19.18
CA ASN A 148 -2.13 -12.92 20.00
C ASN A 148 -3.23 -11.87 20.18
N ALA A 149 -3.26 -11.23 21.35
CA ALA A 149 -4.21 -10.15 21.63
C ALA A 149 -4.02 -8.95 20.66
N PRO A 150 -5.10 -8.39 20.07
CA PRO A 150 -5.00 -7.33 19.06
C PRO A 150 -4.29 -6.04 19.51
N ALA A 151 -4.31 -5.73 20.81
CA ALA A 151 -3.67 -4.54 21.37
C ALA A 151 -2.17 -4.72 21.66
N LEU A 152 -1.72 -5.96 21.88
CA LEU A 152 -0.35 -6.26 22.29
C LEU A 152 0.62 -5.99 21.13
N GLY A 153 1.69 -5.23 21.39
CA GLY A 153 2.70 -4.86 20.39
C GLY A 153 2.22 -3.87 19.31
N ARG A 154 0.94 -3.44 19.36
CA ARG A 154 0.32 -2.64 18.29
C ARG A 154 1.04 -1.34 17.98
N ARG A 155 1.43 -0.56 19.00
CA ARG A 155 2.16 0.71 18.80
C ARG A 155 3.55 0.46 18.25
N LEU A 156 4.21 -0.61 18.69
CA LEU A 156 5.54 -0.99 18.23
C LEU A 156 5.52 -1.32 16.73
N ASP A 157 4.55 -2.13 16.31
CA ASP A 157 4.36 -2.51 14.91
C ASP A 157 4.04 -1.30 14.03
N LEU A 158 3.21 -0.36 14.52
CA LEU A 158 2.83 0.84 13.78
C LEU A 158 4.07 1.69 13.49
N TRP A 159 4.83 2.04 14.52
CA TRP A 159 6.04 2.85 14.37
C TRP A 159 7.11 2.13 13.56
N LEU A 160 7.24 0.80 13.69
CA LEU A 160 8.14 0.04 12.84
C LEU A 160 7.79 0.21 11.36
N ASN A 161 6.52 0.04 10.98
CA ASN A 161 6.11 0.21 9.59
C ASN A 161 6.33 1.65 9.09
N LEU A 162 6.07 2.66 9.91
CA LEU A 162 6.36 4.05 9.55
C LEU A 162 7.86 4.26 9.30
N VAL A 163 8.73 3.74 10.16
CA VAL A 163 10.19 3.81 9.99
C VAL A 163 10.64 3.05 8.75
N LEU A 164 10.08 1.86 8.48
CA LEU A 164 10.45 1.04 7.32
C LEU A 164 10.09 1.69 5.98
N TYR A 165 9.09 2.56 5.91
CA TYR A 165 8.71 3.26 4.68
C TYR A 165 9.31 4.67 4.61
N ALA A 166 9.07 5.49 5.63
CA ALA A 166 9.54 6.88 5.62
C ALA A 166 11.06 7.00 5.81
N GLY A 167 11.67 6.11 6.60
CA GLY A 167 13.11 6.16 6.89
C GLY A 167 13.98 6.05 5.64
N PRO A 168 13.85 4.98 4.85
CA PRO A 168 14.60 4.84 3.60
C PRO A 168 14.39 5.97 2.59
N ILE A 169 13.19 6.57 2.55
CA ILE A 169 12.93 7.75 1.71
C ILE A 169 13.69 8.96 2.25
N LEU A 170 13.52 9.30 3.53
CA LEU A 170 14.10 10.50 4.14
C LEU A 170 15.63 10.49 4.17
N GLY A 171 16.23 9.32 4.39
CA GLY A 171 17.68 9.17 4.47
C GLY A 171 18.36 8.71 3.19
N GLY A 172 17.60 8.47 2.12
CA GLY A 172 18.06 7.74 0.95
C GLY A 172 18.01 8.49 -0.37
N ALA A 173 18.34 7.76 -1.45
CA ALA A 173 18.46 8.27 -2.81
C ALA A 173 17.15 8.87 -3.37
N THR A 174 16.00 8.47 -2.84
CA THR A 174 14.69 8.89 -3.34
C THR A 174 14.05 10.04 -2.56
N MET A 175 14.76 10.61 -1.59
CA MET A 175 14.30 11.75 -0.81
C MET A 175 13.79 12.87 -1.72
N LEU A 176 14.63 13.34 -2.65
CA LEU A 176 14.29 14.49 -3.50
C LEU A 176 13.06 14.23 -4.37
N LEU A 177 12.89 13.01 -4.90
CA LEU A 177 11.74 12.65 -5.73
C LEU A 177 10.40 12.82 -4.99
N HIS A 178 10.38 12.65 -3.67
CA HIS A 178 9.16 12.86 -2.87
C HIS A 178 8.94 14.34 -2.55
N PHE A 179 10.02 15.07 -2.23
CA PHE A 179 9.92 16.47 -1.84
C PHE A 179 9.76 17.43 -3.03
N GLN A 180 10.10 17.03 -4.26
CA GLN A 180 9.79 17.79 -5.48
C GLN A 180 8.28 18.03 -5.68
N SER A 181 7.41 17.25 -5.01
CA SER A 181 5.97 17.53 -5.00
C SER A 181 5.62 18.94 -4.48
N PHE A 182 6.48 19.55 -3.66
CA PHE A 182 6.31 20.93 -3.19
C PHE A 182 6.45 21.98 -4.28
N ASP A 183 7.00 21.64 -5.45
CA ASP A 183 7.06 22.53 -6.62
C ASP A 183 5.64 22.88 -7.13
N ALA A 184 4.63 22.09 -6.76
CA ALA A 184 3.22 22.43 -6.97
C ALA A 184 2.81 23.78 -6.35
N PHE A 185 3.58 24.31 -5.38
CA PHE A 185 3.34 25.62 -4.77
C PHE A 185 3.92 26.81 -5.57
N GLU A 186 4.75 26.59 -6.60
CA GLU A 186 5.35 27.69 -7.38
C GLU A 186 4.30 28.64 -7.96
N GLY A 187 3.19 28.10 -8.45
CA GLY A 187 2.10 28.88 -9.03
C GLY A 187 1.19 29.62 -8.03
N VAL A 188 1.34 29.41 -6.72
CA VAL A 188 0.46 29.99 -5.69
C VAL A 188 1.17 30.91 -4.68
N GLY A 189 2.50 31.10 -4.82
CA GLY A 189 3.25 32.23 -4.24
C GLY A 189 3.95 32.08 -2.87
N PRO A 190 3.80 31.01 -2.06
CA PRO A 190 4.54 30.93 -0.79
C PRO A 190 5.98 30.43 -1.03
N ALA A 191 6.94 31.37 -0.97
CA ALA A 191 8.37 31.07 -1.08
C ALA A 191 8.87 30.02 -0.05
N PHE A 192 8.17 29.86 1.07
CA PHE A 192 8.52 28.86 2.08
C PHE A 192 8.39 27.42 1.56
N PHE A 193 7.29 27.09 0.89
CA PHE A 193 7.04 25.71 0.44
C PHE A 193 7.92 25.34 -0.74
N THR A 194 8.16 26.28 -1.66
CA THR A 194 9.08 26.07 -2.79
C THR A 194 10.55 25.98 -2.34
N ALA A 195 10.89 26.45 -1.14
CA ALA A 195 12.23 26.28 -0.57
C ALA A 195 12.47 24.88 0.04
N VAL A 196 11.42 24.08 0.28
CA VAL A 196 11.54 22.78 0.95
C VAL A 196 12.49 21.82 0.23
N PRO A 197 12.43 21.61 -1.10
CA PRO A 197 13.38 20.73 -1.80
C PRO A 197 14.83 21.16 -1.63
N ALA A 198 15.09 22.47 -1.67
CA ALA A 198 16.43 23.04 -1.50
C ALA A 198 16.95 22.85 -0.05
N LEU A 199 16.10 23.11 0.95
CA LEU A 199 16.41 22.87 2.36
C LEU A 199 16.73 21.39 2.61
N MET A 200 15.89 20.50 2.10
CA MET A 200 16.08 19.06 2.22
C MET A 200 17.39 18.61 1.57
N THR A 201 17.73 19.15 0.40
CA THR A 201 19.00 18.84 -0.30
C THR A 201 20.21 19.32 0.51
N SER A 202 20.18 20.56 1.00
CA SER A 202 21.27 21.13 1.81
C SER A 202 21.50 20.38 3.13
N SER A 203 20.43 19.86 3.73
CA SER A 203 20.47 19.17 5.03
C SER A 203 20.51 17.65 4.90
N HIS A 204 20.51 17.08 3.69
CA HIS A 204 20.26 15.66 3.46
C HIS A 204 21.22 14.78 4.24
N ARG A 205 22.52 15.11 4.27
CA ARG A 205 23.52 14.34 5.03
C ARG A 205 23.17 14.23 6.51
N VAL A 206 22.75 15.33 7.14
CA VAL A 206 22.40 15.36 8.57
C VAL A 206 21.11 14.56 8.80
N ILE A 207 20.12 14.74 7.93
CA ILE A 207 18.84 14.00 7.98
C ILE A 207 19.10 12.50 7.84
N SER A 208 19.91 12.05 6.88
CA SER A 208 20.26 10.64 6.67
C SER A 208 20.88 10.03 7.93
N TRP A 209 21.88 10.69 8.53
CA TRP A 209 22.50 10.18 9.75
C TRP A 209 21.53 10.14 10.94
N ALA A 210 20.68 11.16 11.09
CA ALA A 210 19.65 11.18 12.13
C ALA A 210 18.63 10.04 11.95
N VAL A 211 18.19 9.81 10.72
CA VAL A 211 17.24 8.73 10.37
C VAL A 211 17.86 7.36 10.58
N ILE A 212 19.12 7.15 10.16
CA ILE A 212 19.84 5.89 10.39
C ILE A 212 19.99 5.63 11.89
N ALA A 213 20.45 6.62 12.66
CA ALA A 213 20.63 6.48 14.10
C ALA A 213 19.30 6.17 14.80
N ALA A 214 18.25 6.98 14.54
CA ALA A 214 16.94 6.79 15.14
C ALA A 214 16.31 5.45 14.72
N GLY A 215 16.40 5.08 13.45
CA GLY A 215 15.88 3.83 12.91
C GLY A 215 16.58 2.61 13.51
N THR A 216 17.91 2.60 13.59
CA THR A 216 18.69 1.53 14.21
C THR A 216 18.38 1.42 15.71
N SER A 217 18.35 2.53 16.44
CA SER A 217 17.96 2.53 17.86
C SER A 217 16.54 1.99 18.06
N TYR A 218 15.61 2.37 17.19
CA TYR A 218 14.23 1.88 17.26
C TYR A 218 14.13 0.38 16.96
N LEU A 219 14.90 -0.15 16.00
CA LEU A 219 14.94 -1.59 15.72
C LEU A 219 15.47 -2.40 16.90
N VAL A 220 16.52 -1.92 17.57
CA VAL A 220 17.06 -2.54 18.79
C VAL A 220 15.98 -2.53 19.88
N TYR A 221 15.35 -1.38 20.12
CA TYR A 221 14.25 -1.27 21.08
C TYR A 221 13.08 -2.21 20.75
N TYR A 222 12.68 -2.28 19.48
CA TYR A 222 11.61 -3.16 19.00
C TYR A 222 11.94 -4.62 19.29
N ALA A 223 13.16 -5.08 18.98
CA ALA A 223 13.58 -6.46 19.22
C ALA A 223 13.60 -6.80 20.73
N LEU A 224 14.10 -5.89 21.57
CA LEU A 224 14.13 -6.06 23.03
C LEU A 224 12.71 -6.10 23.62
N ALA A 225 11.83 -5.20 23.16
CA ALA A 225 10.44 -5.16 23.59
C ALA A 225 9.68 -6.43 23.18
N TYR A 226 9.86 -6.89 21.94
CA TYR A 226 9.27 -8.15 21.49
C TYR A 226 9.82 -9.37 22.21
N ARG A 227 11.12 -9.40 22.52
CA ARG A 227 11.70 -10.45 23.38
C ARG A 227 11.02 -10.49 24.75
N ALA A 228 10.79 -9.33 25.36
CA ALA A 228 10.08 -9.24 26.64
C ALA A 228 8.62 -9.69 26.53
N ILE A 229 7.93 -9.35 25.44
CA ILE A 229 6.55 -9.74 25.18
C ILE A 229 6.44 -11.25 24.89
N CYS A 230 7.38 -11.85 24.16
CA CYS A 230 7.48 -13.30 23.93
C CYS A 230 7.64 -14.07 25.25
N ARG A 231 8.46 -13.55 26.18
CA ARG A 231 8.61 -14.14 27.52
C ARG A 231 7.31 -14.12 28.35
N ARG A 232 6.32 -13.31 27.96
CA ARG A 232 4.99 -13.22 28.59
C ARG A 232 3.93 -14.04 27.84
N GLY A 233 4.33 -14.91 26.92
CA GLY A 233 3.43 -15.82 26.21
C GLY A 233 2.98 -15.36 24.82
N TYR A 234 3.53 -14.27 24.28
CA TYR A 234 3.29 -13.90 22.89
C TYR A 234 3.89 -14.93 21.92
N ARG A 235 3.12 -15.28 20.89
CA ARG A 235 3.50 -16.25 19.86
C ARG A 235 4.00 -15.51 18.62
N VAL A 236 5.26 -15.72 18.26
CA VAL A 236 5.84 -15.09 17.06
C VAL A 236 5.18 -15.65 15.80
N SER A 237 4.56 -14.78 15.01
CA SER A 237 3.95 -15.14 13.73
C SER A 237 4.99 -15.10 12.62
N PHE A 238 5.36 -16.26 12.06
CA PHE A 238 6.33 -16.35 10.97
C PHE A 238 5.93 -15.51 9.73
N PRO A 239 4.69 -15.58 9.22
CA PRO A 239 4.26 -14.74 8.09
C PRO A 239 4.42 -13.24 8.36
N LYS A 240 4.14 -12.77 9.58
CA LYS A 240 4.36 -11.37 9.96
C LYS A 240 5.85 -11.02 9.90
N VAL A 241 6.71 -11.85 10.50
CA VAL A 241 8.16 -11.60 10.50
C VAL A 241 8.68 -11.55 9.08
N TRP A 242 8.31 -12.54 8.25
CA TRP A 242 8.68 -12.57 6.84
C TRP A 242 8.24 -11.29 6.12
N LEU A 243 6.96 -10.91 6.23
CA LEU A 243 6.40 -9.72 5.59
C LEU A 243 7.17 -8.46 5.98
N LEU A 244 7.43 -8.25 7.27
CA LEU A 244 8.11 -7.05 7.76
C LEU A 244 9.58 -7.01 7.33
N VAL A 245 10.27 -8.15 7.37
CA VAL A 245 11.68 -8.25 6.97
C VAL A 245 11.81 -8.08 5.46
N SER A 246 11.02 -8.78 4.65
CA SER A 246 11.10 -8.69 3.19
C SER A 246 10.72 -7.29 2.70
N THR A 247 9.66 -6.69 3.27
CA THR A 247 9.25 -5.32 2.95
C THR A 247 10.30 -4.31 3.41
N GLY A 248 10.84 -4.46 4.62
CA GLY A 248 11.85 -3.55 5.16
C GLY A 248 13.16 -3.58 4.37
N LEU A 249 13.66 -4.78 4.02
CA LEU A 249 14.85 -4.93 3.17
C LEU A 249 14.60 -4.40 1.76
N CYS A 250 13.44 -4.70 1.17
CA CYS A 250 13.07 -4.17 -0.14
C CYS A 250 13.01 -2.64 -0.12
N SER A 251 12.37 -2.04 0.89
CA SER A 251 12.28 -0.59 1.08
C SER A 251 13.65 0.06 1.25
N ILE A 252 14.52 -0.48 2.11
CA ILE A 252 15.89 0.02 2.29
C ILE A 252 16.66 -0.04 0.96
N TYR A 253 16.58 -1.17 0.26
CA TYR A 253 17.31 -1.35 -0.99
C TYR A 253 16.82 -0.41 -2.09
N THR A 254 15.50 -0.28 -2.24
CA THR A 254 14.87 0.49 -3.32
C THR A 254 14.83 1.99 -3.02
N TRP A 255 14.21 2.41 -1.92
CA TRP A 255 14.12 3.83 -1.57
C TRP A 255 15.46 4.38 -1.08
N GLY A 256 16.22 3.58 -0.33
CA GLY A 256 17.50 3.98 0.25
C GLY A 256 18.60 4.15 -0.79
N PHE A 257 18.75 3.20 -1.72
CA PHE A 257 19.86 3.18 -2.67
C PHE A 257 19.46 3.37 -4.14
N ASN A 258 18.22 3.04 -4.50
CA ASN A 258 17.68 3.12 -5.87
C ASN A 258 18.64 2.64 -6.98
N PRO A 259 19.25 1.45 -6.85
CA PRO A 259 20.39 1.05 -7.70
C PRO A 259 20.03 0.91 -9.19
N TRP A 260 18.75 0.75 -9.51
CA TRP A 260 18.26 0.56 -10.88
C TRP A 260 17.42 1.72 -11.40
N GLY A 261 17.21 2.78 -10.61
CA GLY A 261 16.25 3.83 -10.96
C GLY A 261 14.78 3.38 -10.91
N GLN A 262 14.49 2.17 -10.43
CA GLN A 262 13.16 1.54 -10.45
C GLN A 262 12.45 1.53 -9.09
N ALA A 263 12.86 2.37 -8.13
CA ALA A 263 12.30 2.35 -6.78
C ALA A 263 10.76 2.52 -6.76
N PHE A 264 10.23 3.50 -7.52
CA PHE A 264 8.79 3.70 -7.65
C PHE A 264 8.08 2.49 -8.26
N PHE A 265 8.66 1.90 -9.31
CA PHE A 265 8.11 0.70 -9.94
C PHE A 265 7.98 -0.45 -8.92
N ILE A 266 9.07 -0.75 -8.23
CA ILE A 266 9.16 -1.91 -7.33
C ILE A 266 8.21 -1.74 -6.14
N MET A 267 8.27 -0.58 -5.48
CA MET A 267 7.53 -0.35 -4.24
C MET A 267 6.02 -0.27 -4.48
N ASN A 268 5.60 0.35 -5.58
CA ASN A 268 4.19 0.41 -5.95
C ASN A 268 3.66 -0.92 -6.47
N LEU A 269 4.47 -1.71 -7.17
CA LEU A 269 4.01 -2.97 -7.76
C LEU A 269 3.57 -3.95 -6.68
N PHE A 270 4.41 -4.20 -5.68
CA PHE A 270 4.02 -5.13 -4.62
C PHE A 270 2.89 -4.57 -3.76
N HIS A 271 2.88 -3.25 -3.52
CA HIS A 271 1.82 -2.59 -2.76
C HIS A 271 0.46 -2.78 -3.43
N ALA A 272 0.38 -2.50 -4.74
CA ALA A 272 -0.81 -2.66 -5.55
C ALA A 272 -1.27 -4.12 -5.61
N VAL A 273 -0.36 -5.08 -5.83
CA VAL A 273 -0.66 -6.51 -5.87
C VAL A 273 -1.25 -6.99 -4.53
N GLN A 274 -0.62 -6.61 -3.42
CA GLN A 274 -1.11 -6.93 -2.08
C GLN A 274 -2.51 -6.35 -1.85
N TYR A 275 -2.73 -5.10 -2.25
CA TYR A 275 -4.02 -4.44 -2.07
C TYR A 275 -5.14 -5.09 -2.89
N LEU A 276 -4.91 -5.30 -4.19
CA LEU A 276 -5.88 -5.92 -5.09
C LEU A 276 -6.28 -7.31 -4.62
N ALA A 277 -5.31 -8.09 -4.14
CA ALA A 277 -5.57 -9.40 -3.55
C ALA A 277 -6.40 -9.30 -2.25
N LEU A 278 -6.08 -8.36 -1.38
CA LEU A 278 -6.81 -8.11 -0.14
C LEU A 278 -8.28 -7.72 -0.41
N VAL A 279 -8.52 -6.85 -1.39
CA VAL A 279 -9.87 -6.46 -1.84
C VAL A 279 -10.60 -7.65 -2.45
N TRP A 280 -9.95 -8.41 -3.34
CA TRP A 280 -10.56 -9.59 -3.94
C TRP A 280 -10.96 -10.63 -2.89
N TRP A 281 -10.07 -10.91 -1.94
CA TRP A 281 -10.36 -11.86 -0.86
C TRP A 281 -11.55 -11.41 0.00
N SER A 282 -11.63 -10.12 0.34
CA SER A 282 -12.67 -9.61 1.23
C SER A 282 -14.02 -9.36 0.55
N GLU A 283 -14.03 -8.93 -0.71
CA GLU A 283 -15.23 -8.47 -1.41
C GLU A 283 -15.60 -9.31 -2.65
N GLY A 284 -14.69 -10.12 -3.19
CA GLY A 284 -14.90 -10.91 -4.41
C GLY A 284 -16.09 -11.87 -4.33
N GLY A 285 -16.34 -12.46 -3.15
CA GLY A 285 -17.53 -13.28 -2.92
C GLY A 285 -18.84 -12.49 -2.97
N ARG A 286 -18.84 -11.21 -2.56
CA ARG A 286 -20.01 -10.33 -2.68
C ARG A 286 -20.24 -9.92 -4.12
N LEU A 287 -19.16 -9.61 -4.85
CA LEU A 287 -19.22 -9.28 -6.28
C LEU A 287 -19.84 -10.43 -7.08
N ARG A 288 -19.39 -11.66 -6.84
CA ARG A 288 -19.96 -12.87 -7.45
C ARG A 288 -21.45 -13.04 -7.19
N ARG A 289 -21.89 -12.90 -5.93
CA ARG A 289 -23.32 -12.96 -5.56
C ARG A 289 -24.14 -11.90 -6.26
N ARG A 290 -23.66 -10.65 -6.30
CA ARG A 290 -24.36 -9.53 -6.96
C ARG A 290 -24.53 -9.75 -8.45
N LEU A 291 -23.50 -10.28 -9.10
CA LEU A 291 -23.52 -10.59 -10.53
C LEU A 291 -24.21 -11.94 -10.84
N ARG A 292 -24.75 -12.63 -9.82
CA ARG A 292 -25.40 -13.95 -9.95
C ARG A 292 -24.50 -15.00 -10.60
N LEU A 293 -23.19 -14.92 -10.35
CA LEU A 293 -22.18 -15.79 -10.94
C LEU A 293 -21.95 -17.08 -10.14
N ASP A 294 -22.60 -17.28 -8.99
CA ASP A 294 -22.32 -18.42 -8.10
C ASP A 294 -22.73 -19.78 -8.68
N ALA A 295 -23.74 -19.81 -9.54
CA ALA A 295 -24.17 -21.03 -10.23
C ALA A 295 -23.29 -21.38 -11.44
N LEU A 296 -22.42 -20.46 -11.90
CA LEU A 296 -21.57 -20.68 -13.06
C LEU A 296 -20.22 -21.28 -12.63
N ARG A 297 -19.81 -22.37 -13.28
CA ARG A 297 -18.45 -22.96 -13.08
C ARG A 297 -17.35 -21.94 -13.36
N ALA A 298 -17.56 -21.06 -14.34
CA ALA A 298 -16.66 -19.95 -14.67
C ALA A 298 -16.93 -18.67 -13.87
N GLY A 299 -17.81 -18.70 -12.86
CA GLY A 299 -18.24 -17.51 -12.14
C GLY A 299 -17.12 -16.78 -11.40
N THR A 300 -16.17 -17.52 -10.83
CA THR A 300 -14.98 -16.94 -10.18
C THR A 300 -14.05 -16.27 -11.21
N PRO A 301 -13.58 -16.95 -12.28
CA PRO A 301 -12.80 -16.31 -13.33
C PRO A 301 -13.45 -15.06 -13.92
N ILE A 302 -14.76 -15.11 -14.21
CA ILE A 302 -15.50 -13.96 -14.77
C ILE A 302 -15.50 -12.80 -13.78
N ALA A 303 -15.77 -13.04 -12.49
CA ALA A 303 -15.77 -11.99 -11.48
C ALA A 303 -14.37 -11.38 -11.26
N VAL A 304 -13.31 -12.20 -11.32
CA VAL A 304 -11.92 -11.70 -11.27
C VAL A 304 -11.63 -10.82 -12.49
N ALA A 305 -12.00 -11.28 -13.69
CA ALA A 305 -11.78 -10.54 -14.93
C ALA A 305 -12.54 -9.21 -14.94
N LEU A 306 -13.77 -9.18 -14.44
CA LEU A 306 -14.55 -7.94 -14.29
C LEU A 306 -13.94 -7.00 -13.24
N PHE A 307 -13.47 -7.54 -12.11
CA PHE A 307 -12.81 -6.75 -11.08
C PHE A 307 -11.51 -6.14 -11.60
N LEU A 308 -10.58 -6.97 -12.09
CA LEU A 308 -9.29 -6.51 -12.61
C LEU A 308 -9.47 -5.65 -13.86
N GLY A 309 -10.32 -6.05 -14.80
CA GLY A 309 -10.60 -5.28 -16.00
C GLY A 309 -11.18 -3.90 -15.67
N GLY A 310 -12.13 -3.80 -14.74
CA GLY A 310 -12.72 -2.52 -14.34
C GLY A 310 -11.70 -1.57 -13.72
N VAL A 311 -10.86 -2.06 -12.82
CA VAL A 311 -9.83 -1.21 -12.19
C VAL A 311 -8.70 -0.85 -13.17
N LEU A 312 -8.30 -1.76 -14.06
CA LEU A 312 -7.27 -1.48 -15.06
C LEU A 312 -7.76 -0.52 -16.14
N VAL A 313 -9.03 -0.57 -16.54
CA VAL A 313 -9.62 0.42 -17.46
C VAL A 313 -9.55 1.82 -16.86
N TYR A 314 -9.91 1.97 -15.58
CA TYR A 314 -9.72 3.24 -14.87
C TYR A 314 -8.24 3.63 -14.81
N GLY A 315 -7.35 2.67 -14.51
CA GLY A 315 -5.92 2.89 -14.43
C GLY A 315 -5.32 3.45 -15.72
N VAL A 316 -5.65 2.82 -16.86
CA VAL A 316 -5.22 3.27 -18.19
C VAL A 316 -5.79 4.64 -18.49
N TRP A 317 -7.08 4.87 -18.21
CA TRP A 317 -7.69 6.17 -18.43
C TRP A 317 -7.00 7.28 -17.61
N ALA A 318 -6.72 7.03 -16.33
CA ALA A 318 -6.09 8.00 -15.46
C ALA A 318 -4.66 8.33 -15.89
N GLU A 319 -3.90 7.32 -16.33
CA GLU A 319 -2.53 7.51 -16.83
C GLU A 319 -2.48 8.23 -18.19
N LEU A 320 -3.48 7.99 -19.05
CA LEU A 320 -3.62 8.68 -20.34
C LEU A 320 -4.29 10.06 -20.21
N ALA A 321 -4.76 10.44 -19.03
CA ALA A 321 -5.38 11.74 -18.83
C ALA A 321 -4.31 12.84 -18.83
N PRO A 322 -4.49 13.94 -19.60
CA PRO A 322 -3.58 15.07 -19.56
C PRO A 322 -3.45 15.65 -18.14
N ALA A 323 -2.22 15.74 -17.63
CA ALA A 323 -1.96 16.24 -16.28
C ALA A 323 -2.14 17.76 -16.16
N ASP A 324 -2.09 18.49 -17.28
CA ASP A 324 -2.36 19.92 -17.39
C ASP A 324 -3.86 20.26 -17.37
N ASP A 325 -4.72 19.28 -17.63
CA ASP A 325 -6.15 19.42 -17.42
C ASP A 325 -6.46 19.36 -15.92
N ARG A 326 -6.78 20.53 -15.36
CA ARG A 326 -7.11 20.69 -13.94
C ARG A 326 -8.23 19.75 -13.49
N ALA A 327 -9.28 19.56 -14.29
CA ALA A 327 -10.43 18.74 -13.92
C ALA A 327 -10.02 17.27 -13.84
N LEU A 328 -9.32 16.77 -14.86
CA LEU A 328 -8.85 15.39 -14.89
C LEU A 328 -7.85 15.10 -13.78
N TRP A 329 -6.87 15.99 -13.58
CA TRP A 329 -5.93 15.92 -12.45
C TRP A 329 -6.68 15.87 -11.11
N SER A 330 -7.66 16.75 -10.92
CA SER A 330 -8.42 16.81 -9.66
C SER A 330 -9.27 15.55 -9.44
N ILE A 331 -9.75 14.89 -10.50
CA ILE A 331 -10.44 13.60 -10.38
C ILE A 331 -9.48 12.53 -9.88
N THR A 332 -8.29 12.39 -10.50
CA THR A 332 -7.32 11.35 -10.12
C THR A 332 -6.83 11.55 -8.68
N GLN A 333 -6.55 12.79 -8.28
CA GLN A 333 -6.18 13.15 -6.91
C GLN A 333 -7.31 12.90 -5.91
N THR A 334 -8.56 13.16 -6.29
CA THR A 334 -9.74 12.84 -5.46
C THR A 334 -9.82 11.34 -5.23
N VAL A 335 -9.66 10.52 -6.27
CA VAL A 335 -9.69 9.05 -6.14
C VAL A 335 -8.55 8.56 -5.23
N ALA A 336 -7.34 9.11 -5.37
CA ALA A 336 -6.21 8.77 -4.51
C ALA A 336 -6.51 9.07 -3.03
N LEU A 337 -6.97 10.28 -2.71
CA LEU A 337 -7.32 10.65 -1.34
C LEU A 337 -8.49 9.83 -0.79
N MET A 338 -9.49 9.50 -1.63
CA MET A 338 -10.61 8.66 -1.22
C MET A 338 -10.15 7.22 -0.94
N HIS A 339 -9.21 6.68 -1.70
CA HIS A 339 -8.57 5.41 -1.39
C HIS A 339 -7.91 5.42 -0.02
N PHE A 340 -7.01 6.38 0.22
CA PHE A 340 -6.31 6.47 1.51
C PHE A 340 -7.27 6.65 2.69
N TRP A 341 -8.27 7.51 2.52
CA TRP A 341 -9.23 7.83 3.57
C TRP A 341 -10.21 6.69 3.84
N TYR A 342 -10.81 6.11 2.79
CA TYR A 342 -11.79 5.04 2.93
C TYR A 342 -11.19 3.80 3.55
N ASP A 343 -9.99 3.39 3.16
CA ASP A 343 -9.39 2.23 3.79
C ASP A 343 -9.02 2.48 5.25
N GLY A 344 -8.36 3.59 5.55
CA GLY A 344 -8.07 3.96 6.94
C GLY A 344 -9.34 3.99 7.80
N PHE A 345 -10.40 4.55 7.25
CA PHE A 345 -11.71 4.61 7.88
C PHE A 345 -12.33 3.22 8.06
N ILE A 346 -12.55 2.44 6.99
CA ILE A 346 -13.22 1.13 7.04
C ILE A 346 -12.45 0.19 7.99
N TRP A 347 -11.12 0.15 7.93
CA TRP A 347 -10.30 -0.63 8.85
C TRP A 347 -10.44 -0.20 10.32
N SER A 348 -10.72 1.08 10.59
CA SER A 348 -10.96 1.56 11.95
C SER A 348 -12.36 1.20 12.48
N VAL A 349 -13.39 1.17 11.62
CA VAL A 349 -14.78 0.91 12.04
C VAL A 349 -15.07 -0.59 12.20
N THR A 350 -14.48 -1.46 11.37
CA THR A 350 -14.63 -2.93 11.51
C THR A 350 -14.12 -3.42 12.88
N ARG A 351 -13.17 -2.72 13.51
CA ARG A 351 -12.69 -3.04 14.86
C ARG A 351 -13.68 -2.79 16.00
N LYS A 352 -14.75 -2.03 15.76
CA LYS A 352 -15.81 -1.82 16.77
C LYS A 352 -16.93 -2.84 16.67
N GLN A 353 -16.89 -3.73 15.68
CA GLN A 353 -17.95 -4.71 15.38
C GLN A 353 -17.49 -6.16 15.51
N VAL A 354 -16.23 -6.37 15.89
CA VAL A 354 -15.61 -7.69 16.14
C VAL A 354 -15.13 -7.74 17.58
#